data_AF-A0AA38NL87-F1
#
_entry.id   AF-A0AA38NL87-F1
#
_cell.length_a   1.000
_cell.length_b   1.000
_cell.length_c   1.000
_cell.angle_alpha   90.00
_cell.angle_beta   90.00
_cell.angle_gamma   90.00
#
_symmetry.space_group_name_H-M   'P 1'
#
loop_
_entity.id
_entity.type
_entity.pdbx_description
1 polymer ?
#
loop_
_entity_poly.entity_id
_entity_poly.type
_entity_poly.pdbx_seq_one_letter_code
_entity_poly.pdbx_strand_id
1 'polypeptide(L)'
;MKIINPTKNQSKMTEQDHSRALTRLRIPLDPPPPWPRPPASKSSLATGTTPRSSEAASSASSAALFTTSSLDTTSTNLTSIMSCATQLSPGTKPEDIFTKPAQSKTDMVSPELQAHAQLLRQTRQMVEAIRRTCDILEKSTNFAAAAGPAIKVNEELRKLQRSLQEQKEVYEAQLQPLEEKLSLQLQEAIRGDFRDRALSLVKKRVREEIVDSINKELHLQIPLELHDQTAKHQSQMLEVSNSIHNSEARARNTTVRTANEHIHQLWLPSVKKAHSKFPPTVRALAEKSAEDVDLLLGAYNITMHHHSDKEPSAELTEKMNHFLNFIGVRLRVVPTPSTGKEGKKSSSTLVISACQ
;
A
#
# COMPACT_ATOMS: atom_id res chain seq x y z
N MET A 1 -15.38 -31.92 -44.63
CA MET A 1 -15.13 -31.59 -43.20
C MET A 1 -14.74 -30.11 -43.13
N LYS A 2 -15.39 -29.30 -42.28
CA LYS A 2 -15.03 -27.87 -42.09
C LYS A 2 -14.26 -27.72 -40.77
N ILE A 3 -13.04 -27.22 -40.84
CA ILE A 3 -12.21 -26.92 -39.67
C ILE A 3 -12.62 -25.55 -39.13
N ILE A 4 -13.09 -25.49 -37.89
CA ILE A 4 -13.48 -24.26 -37.20
C ILE A 4 -12.37 -23.89 -36.23
N ASN A 5 -11.75 -22.72 -36.40
CA ASN A 5 -10.69 -22.21 -35.52
C ASN A 5 -11.28 -21.36 -34.37
N PRO A 6 -11.09 -21.72 -33.09
CA PRO A 6 -11.66 -21.01 -31.95
C PRO A 6 -10.63 -20.13 -31.21
N THR A 7 -10.13 -19.05 -31.83
CA THR A 7 -9.01 -18.25 -31.27
C THR A 7 -9.17 -16.72 -31.36
N LYS A 8 -10.39 -16.18 -31.21
CA LYS A 8 -10.62 -14.71 -31.35
C LYS A 8 -11.45 -13.98 -30.27
N ASN A 9 -11.76 -14.61 -29.14
CA ASN A 9 -12.57 -14.01 -28.06
C ASN A 9 -11.85 -13.93 -26.69
N GLN A 10 -10.58 -13.54 -26.66
CA GLN A 10 -9.88 -13.14 -25.41
C GLN A 10 -9.03 -11.87 -25.59
N SER A 11 -9.68 -10.72 -25.78
CA SER A 11 -9.07 -9.41 -25.49
C SER A 11 -10.13 -8.31 -25.47
N LYS A 12 -10.85 -8.17 -24.33
CA LYS A 12 -11.70 -7.02 -23.95
C LYS A 12 -12.33 -7.15 -22.55
N MET A 13 -11.56 -7.59 -21.57
CA MET A 13 -11.86 -7.42 -20.14
C MET A 13 -10.58 -7.04 -19.40
N THR A 14 -10.75 -6.43 -18.22
CA THR A 14 -9.70 -6.05 -17.25
C THR A 14 -8.66 -5.00 -17.69
N GLU A 15 -9.10 -3.74 -17.79
CA GLU A 15 -8.22 -2.59 -17.49
C GLU A 15 -8.89 -1.61 -16.50
N GLN A 16 -10.22 -1.53 -16.47
CA GLN A 16 -10.97 -0.60 -15.62
C GLN A 16 -11.07 -1.01 -14.13
N ASP A 17 -10.90 -2.29 -13.79
CA ASP A 17 -11.03 -2.77 -12.39
C ASP A 17 -9.72 -2.71 -11.56
N HIS A 18 -8.55 -2.65 -12.20
CA HIS A 18 -7.27 -2.60 -11.46
C HIS A 18 -7.04 -1.24 -10.77
N SER A 19 -7.67 -0.16 -11.27
CA SER A 19 -7.54 1.19 -10.72
C SER A 19 -8.25 1.42 -9.37
N ARG A 20 -9.09 0.47 -8.89
CA ARG A 20 -9.82 0.60 -7.62
C ARG A 20 -9.23 -0.20 -6.45
N ALA A 21 -8.23 -1.06 -6.69
CA ALA A 21 -7.67 -1.92 -5.65
C ALA A 21 -6.57 -1.27 -4.79
N LEU A 22 -5.90 -0.22 -5.28
CA LEU A 22 -4.68 0.34 -4.66
C LEU A 22 -4.90 1.46 -3.62
N THR A 23 -6.15 1.88 -3.36
CA THR A 23 -6.43 3.05 -2.48
C THR A 23 -6.65 2.71 -1.00
N ARG A 24 -6.40 1.47 -0.55
CA ARG A 24 -6.83 0.99 0.78
C ARG A 24 -5.76 0.48 1.75
N LEU A 25 -4.49 0.83 1.54
CA LEU A 25 -3.39 0.59 2.51
C LEU A 25 -2.65 1.89 2.89
N ARG A 26 -3.40 2.93 3.29
CA ARG A 26 -2.86 3.94 4.22
C ARG A 26 -3.09 3.45 5.64
N ILE A 27 -2.15 2.67 6.16
CA ILE A 27 -2.00 2.47 7.59
C ILE A 27 -1.63 3.85 8.17
N PRO A 28 -2.36 4.37 9.17
CA PRO A 28 -1.93 5.57 9.89
C PRO A 28 -0.59 5.25 10.55
N LEU A 29 0.48 5.94 10.15
CA LEU A 29 1.70 5.99 10.94
C LEU A 29 1.43 6.91 12.13
N ASP A 30 0.98 6.32 13.23
CA ASP A 30 1.02 7.01 14.52
C ASP A 30 2.49 7.36 14.83
N PRO A 31 2.77 8.57 15.36
CA PRO A 31 4.13 8.94 15.71
C PRO A 31 4.68 7.97 16.76
N PRO A 32 5.95 7.55 16.67
CA PRO A 32 6.53 6.61 17.61
C PRO A 32 6.43 7.19 19.05
N PRO A 33 6.07 6.36 20.05
CA PRO A 33 5.92 6.83 21.41
C PRO A 33 7.26 7.43 21.91
N PRO A 34 7.22 8.52 22.68
CA PRO A 34 8.43 9.14 23.19
C PRO A 34 9.20 8.15 24.06
N TRP A 35 10.51 8.06 23.82
CA TRP A 35 11.43 7.17 24.54
C TRP A 35 11.21 7.24 26.06
N PRO A 36 11.15 6.08 26.76
CA PRO A 36 10.94 6.07 28.20
C PRO A 36 12.08 6.84 28.88
N ARG A 37 11.75 7.95 29.54
CA ARG A 37 12.73 8.68 30.34
C ARG A 37 13.26 7.76 31.44
N PRO A 38 14.58 7.77 31.73
CA PRO A 38 15.13 7.00 32.83
C PRO A 38 14.42 7.38 34.14
N PRO A 39 14.15 6.41 35.03
CA PRO A 39 13.38 6.65 36.24
C PRO A 39 14.11 7.66 37.12
N ALA A 40 13.44 8.77 37.43
CA ALA A 40 13.95 9.75 38.38
C ALA A 40 14.01 9.09 39.77
N SER A 41 15.23 8.98 40.31
CA SER A 41 15.54 8.33 41.59
C SER A 41 14.84 9.03 42.76
N LYS A 42 13.60 8.64 43.05
CA LYS A 42 12.87 9.07 44.24
C LYS A 42 13.21 8.14 45.40
N SER A 43 14.12 8.58 46.25
CA SER A 43 14.28 8.03 47.60
C SER A 43 13.02 8.35 48.43
N SER A 44 12.22 7.33 48.72
CA SER A 44 11.16 7.42 49.73
C SER A 44 11.20 6.19 50.61
N LEU A 45 11.75 6.40 51.81
CA LEU A 45 11.75 5.47 52.93
C LEU A 45 10.29 5.24 53.38
N ALA A 46 9.79 4.01 53.33
CA ALA A 46 8.51 3.64 53.96
C ALA A 46 8.50 2.17 54.39
N THR A 47 8.48 1.97 55.70
CA THR A 47 8.38 0.68 56.39
C THR A 47 7.01 0.04 56.25
N GLY A 48 6.99 -1.27 56.00
CA GLY A 48 6.32 -2.20 56.93
C GLY A 48 5.07 -2.96 56.48
N THR A 49 5.08 -4.25 56.85
CA THR A 49 3.92 -5.09 57.24
C THR A 49 3.27 -6.00 56.16
N THR A 50 3.85 -7.19 56.05
CA THR A 50 3.24 -8.49 55.69
C THR A 50 2.18 -8.95 56.72
N PRO A 51 1.48 -10.12 56.59
CA PRO A 51 1.43 -11.15 55.52
C PRO A 51 -0.02 -11.54 55.09
N ARG A 52 -0.19 -12.56 54.21
CA ARG A 52 -0.87 -13.85 54.52
C ARG A 52 -0.96 -14.80 53.30
N SER A 53 -0.87 -16.10 53.60
CA SER A 53 -1.04 -17.30 52.73
C SER A 53 -2.38 -17.34 51.96
N SER A 54 -2.62 -18.20 50.97
CA SER A 54 -1.95 -19.43 50.47
C SER A 54 -2.22 -19.62 48.94
N GLU A 55 -2.08 -20.74 48.19
CA GLU A 55 -1.86 -22.17 48.49
C GLU A 55 -1.21 -22.96 47.30
N ALA A 56 -1.69 -24.18 47.02
CA ALA A 56 -1.23 -25.19 46.05
C ALA A 56 -1.97 -25.11 44.67
N ALA A 57 -1.60 -25.78 43.57
CA ALA A 57 -0.77 -26.98 43.33
C ALA A 57 -0.02 -26.85 41.96
N SER A 58 1.19 -27.35 41.72
CA SER A 58 1.61 -28.77 41.50
C SER A 58 0.90 -29.46 40.32
N SER A 59 1.55 -30.19 39.37
CA SER A 59 2.98 -30.50 39.15
C SER A 59 3.18 -31.40 37.89
N ALA A 60 4.38 -31.36 37.29
CA ALA A 60 4.99 -32.38 36.39
C ALA A 60 4.33 -32.62 35.00
N SER A 61 5.01 -33.12 33.94
CA SER A 61 6.39 -33.62 33.76
C SER A 61 6.88 -33.28 32.32
N SER A 62 8.16 -33.00 32.06
CA SER A 62 9.23 -33.95 31.64
C SER A 62 8.93 -34.76 30.36
N ALA A 63 9.83 -34.97 29.40
CA ALA A 63 11.17 -34.44 29.09
C ALA A 63 11.60 -34.92 27.69
N ALA A 64 12.52 -34.22 27.02
CA ALA A 64 13.39 -34.82 26.00
C ALA A 64 14.64 -33.95 25.79
N LEU A 65 15.81 -34.51 26.09
CA LEU A 65 17.13 -33.94 25.77
C LEU A 65 17.51 -34.36 24.34
N PHE A 66 18.04 -33.44 23.53
CA PHE A 66 19.08 -33.78 22.55
C PHE A 66 20.05 -32.61 22.34
N THR A 67 21.25 -32.78 22.90
CA THR A 67 22.48 -32.10 22.47
C THR A 67 22.81 -32.41 21.02
N THR A 68 23.34 -31.43 20.26
CA THR A 68 24.71 -31.51 19.68
C THR A 68 25.14 -30.20 18.97
N SER A 69 26.35 -29.74 19.30
CA SER A 69 27.37 -29.08 18.45
C SER A 69 26.99 -28.09 17.31
N SER A 70 27.49 -26.86 17.42
CA SER A 70 28.64 -26.33 16.63
C SER A 70 29.03 -24.98 17.25
N LEU A 71 30.23 -24.78 17.82
CA LEU A 71 31.47 -24.48 17.08
C LEU A 71 31.24 -23.57 15.88
N ASP A 72 31.38 -22.26 16.10
CA ASP A 72 31.91 -21.36 15.07
C ASP A 72 32.88 -20.36 15.71
N THR A 73 34.02 -20.18 15.06
CA THR A 73 35.22 -19.56 15.66
C THR A 73 35.55 -18.26 14.94
N THR A 74 34.91 -17.15 15.33
CA THR A 74 35.21 -15.83 14.76
C THR A 74 36.32 -15.12 15.52
N SER A 75 37.55 -15.47 15.15
CA SER A 75 38.77 -14.72 15.47
C SER A 75 38.64 -13.25 15.03
N THR A 76 38.50 -12.33 15.98
CA THR A 76 38.61 -10.88 15.73
C THR A 76 39.98 -10.37 16.19
N ASN A 77 40.77 -9.94 15.20
CA ASN A 77 42.11 -9.40 15.40
C ASN A 77 42.12 -8.17 16.33
N LEU A 78 42.82 -8.26 17.47
CA LEU A 78 43.16 -7.14 18.35
C LEU A 78 44.68 -6.93 18.42
N THR A 79 45.28 -6.61 17.28
CA THR A 79 46.68 -6.14 17.19
C THR A 79 46.83 -5.18 16.02
N SER A 80 46.80 -3.86 16.29
CA SER A 80 47.60 -2.83 15.59
C SER A 80 47.24 -1.40 16.08
N ILE A 81 47.66 -1.03 17.29
CA ILE A 81 47.83 0.39 17.66
C ILE A 81 49.04 0.48 18.61
N MET A 82 49.95 1.44 18.35
CA MET A 82 51.17 1.82 19.09
C MET A 82 52.52 1.47 18.42
N SER A 83 52.72 1.95 17.19
CA SER A 83 54.06 2.23 16.64
C SER A 83 54.24 3.73 16.37
N CYS A 84 54.20 4.53 17.43
CA CYS A 84 54.64 5.94 17.38
C CYS A 84 56.16 6.01 17.58
N ALA A 85 56.91 5.46 16.63
CA ALA A 85 58.36 5.68 16.56
C ALA A 85 58.60 7.11 16.02
N THR A 86 58.71 8.08 16.92
CA THR A 86 59.09 9.45 16.57
C THR A 86 60.52 9.47 16.04
N GLN A 87 60.68 9.34 14.73
CA GLN A 87 61.94 9.64 14.04
C GLN A 87 62.24 11.14 14.20
N LEU A 88 63.09 11.47 15.17
CA LEU A 88 63.73 12.77 15.23
C LEU A 88 64.82 12.83 14.15
N SER A 89 64.54 13.54 13.06
CA SER A 89 65.52 13.84 12.02
C SER A 89 66.72 14.59 12.61
N PRO A 90 67.97 14.11 12.43
CA PRO A 90 69.16 14.89 12.76
C PRO A 90 69.41 15.92 11.67
N GLY A 91 68.90 17.14 11.88
CA GLY A 91 68.95 18.22 10.88
C GLY A 91 69.44 19.55 11.44
N THR A 92 70.75 19.69 11.66
CA THR A 92 71.44 21.00 11.68
C THR A 92 72.90 20.84 11.29
N LYS A 93 73.36 21.70 10.37
CA LYS A 93 74.72 21.76 9.86
C LYS A 93 75.65 22.45 10.87
N PRO A 94 76.94 22.08 10.96
CA PRO A 94 77.96 22.96 11.48
C PRO A 94 78.62 23.74 10.33
N GLU A 95 78.46 25.06 10.32
CA GLU A 95 79.33 25.98 9.58
C GLU A 95 79.88 27.02 10.54
N ASP A 96 81.01 27.61 10.13
CA ASP A 96 81.73 28.72 10.74
C ASP A 96 82.39 28.45 12.11
N ILE A 97 83.64 28.80 12.41
CA ILE A 97 84.82 29.48 11.82
C ILE A 97 85.54 30.05 13.08
N PHE A 98 86.80 30.49 12.96
CA PHE A 98 87.56 31.23 14.02
C PHE A 98 88.05 30.40 15.23
N THR A 99 89.23 30.63 15.81
CA THR A 99 90.49 31.24 15.32
C THR A 99 91.65 30.82 16.23
N LYS A 100 92.86 30.73 15.65
CA LYS A 100 94.13 30.42 16.32
C LYS A 100 94.64 31.61 17.16
N PRO A 101 95.01 31.39 18.44
CA PRO A 101 96.37 31.71 18.90
C PRO A 101 96.94 30.58 19.80
N ALA A 102 98.21 30.18 19.78
CA ALA A 102 99.48 30.92 19.87
C ALA A 102 99.86 31.37 21.30
N GLN A 103 100.81 30.61 21.89
CA GLN A 103 101.86 30.98 22.86
C GLN A 103 101.55 31.35 24.32
N SER A 104 102.22 30.61 25.23
CA SER A 104 102.95 30.98 26.48
C SER A 104 102.82 29.78 27.46
N LYS A 105 103.85 29.04 27.91
CA LYS A 105 105.09 29.37 28.67
C LYS A 105 104.83 30.17 29.95
N THR A 106 105.36 29.65 31.08
CA THR A 106 105.18 30.05 32.51
C THR A 106 103.96 29.40 33.18
N ASP A 107 103.99 29.01 34.47
CA ASP A 107 105.12 28.87 35.40
C ASP A 107 104.85 27.74 36.42
N MET A 108 105.80 27.47 37.32
CA MET A 108 105.69 26.44 38.37
C MET A 108 104.50 26.68 39.33
N VAL A 109 103.33 26.12 39.03
CA VAL A 109 102.18 26.11 39.96
C VAL A 109 102.36 24.98 40.97
N SER A 110 102.29 25.32 42.27
CA SER A 110 102.34 24.36 43.38
C SER A 110 101.28 23.25 43.20
N PRO A 111 101.63 21.96 43.40
CA PRO A 111 100.71 20.83 43.19
C PRO A 111 99.44 20.92 44.06
N GLU A 112 99.53 21.59 45.21
CA GLU A 112 98.39 21.85 46.09
C GLU A 112 97.33 22.75 45.45
N LEU A 113 97.74 23.78 44.70
CA LEU A 113 96.81 24.67 43.99
C LEU A 113 96.15 23.98 42.79
N GLN A 114 96.88 23.07 42.13
CA GLN A 114 96.32 22.25 41.04
C GLN A 114 95.28 21.25 41.58
N ALA A 115 95.53 20.62 42.72
CA ALA A 115 94.55 19.77 43.41
C ALA A 115 93.29 20.58 43.81
N HIS A 116 93.46 21.79 44.35
CA HIS A 116 92.34 22.67 44.69
C HIS A 116 91.53 23.11 43.46
N ALA A 117 92.20 23.44 42.35
CA ALA A 117 91.54 23.79 41.08
C ALA A 117 90.79 22.59 40.46
N GLN A 118 91.33 21.38 40.62
CA GLN A 118 90.67 20.14 40.18
C GLN A 118 89.45 19.82 41.04
N LEU A 119 89.53 20.00 42.37
CA LEU A 119 88.38 19.88 43.26
C LEU A 119 87.30 20.93 42.95
N LEU A 120 87.66 22.20 42.74
CA LEU A 120 86.73 23.25 42.32
C LEU A 120 86.10 23.01 40.95
N ARG A 121 86.82 22.37 40.02
CA ARG A 121 86.26 21.92 38.74
C ARG A 121 85.26 20.78 38.96
N GLN A 122 85.59 19.80 39.80
CA GLN A 122 84.71 18.67 40.12
C GLN A 122 83.45 19.11 40.87
N THR A 123 83.54 20.03 41.83
CA THR A 123 82.36 20.56 42.54
C THR A 123 81.49 21.40 41.61
N ARG A 124 82.07 22.21 40.71
CA ARG A 124 81.29 22.91 39.67
C ARG A 124 80.59 21.94 38.70
N GLN A 125 81.27 20.88 38.26
CA GLN A 125 80.67 19.83 37.43
C GLN A 125 79.55 19.09 38.16
N MET A 126 79.72 18.81 39.46
CA MET A 126 78.69 18.21 40.31
C MET A 126 77.48 19.15 40.50
N VAL A 127 77.71 20.44 40.76
CA VAL A 127 76.64 21.45 40.86
C VAL A 127 75.90 21.61 39.54
N GLU A 128 76.59 21.61 38.40
CA GLU A 128 75.91 21.57 37.09
C GLU A 128 75.14 20.27 36.87
N ALA A 129 75.67 19.11 37.29
CA ALA A 129 74.97 17.83 37.17
C ALA A 129 73.69 17.83 38.02
N ILE A 130 73.77 18.29 39.27
CA ILE A 130 72.61 18.46 40.17
C ILE A 130 71.61 19.41 39.53
N ARG A 131 72.04 20.58 39.04
CA ARG A 131 71.16 21.53 38.34
C ARG A 131 70.48 20.89 37.14
N ARG A 132 71.22 20.16 36.28
CA ARG A 132 70.64 19.43 35.13
C ARG A 132 69.62 18.39 35.59
N THR A 133 69.85 17.68 36.70
CA THR A 133 68.85 16.75 37.25
C THR A 133 67.62 17.48 37.80
N CYS A 134 67.77 18.65 38.44
CA CYS A 134 66.64 19.48 38.87
C CYS A 134 65.82 19.97 37.66
N ASP A 135 66.47 20.49 36.61
CA ASP A 135 65.81 20.95 35.38
C ASP A 135 65.05 19.79 34.68
N ILE A 136 65.57 18.55 34.75
CA ILE A 136 64.90 17.35 34.24
C ILE A 136 63.72 16.94 35.14
N LEU A 137 63.89 16.95 36.47
CA LEU A 137 62.79 16.67 37.40
C LEU A 137 61.65 17.69 37.23
N GLU A 138 61.95 18.98 37.10
CA GLU A 138 60.96 20.04 36.89
C GLU A 138 60.20 19.81 35.58
N LYS A 139 60.89 19.55 34.47
CA LYS A 139 60.24 19.21 33.19
C LYS A 139 59.38 17.95 33.28
N SER A 140 59.84 16.91 33.97
CA SER A 140 59.07 15.68 34.18
C SER A 140 57.85 15.90 35.07
N THR A 141 57.95 16.79 36.07
CA THR A 141 56.86 17.15 37.00
C THR A 141 55.80 17.98 36.28
N ASN A 142 56.23 18.96 35.47
CA ASN A 142 55.34 19.78 34.66
C ASN A 142 54.63 18.95 33.57
N PHE A 143 55.33 17.99 32.95
CA PHE A 143 54.71 17.04 32.02
C PHE A 143 53.71 16.12 32.73
N ALA A 144 54.05 15.57 33.90
CA ALA A 144 53.13 14.76 34.70
C ALA A 144 51.88 15.54 35.16
N ALA A 145 52.05 16.80 35.55
CA ALA A 145 50.96 17.70 35.92
C ALA A 145 50.03 18.00 34.73
N ALA A 146 50.58 18.22 33.53
CA ALA A 146 49.81 18.43 32.31
C ALA A 146 49.12 17.16 31.78
N ALA A 147 49.76 15.98 31.94
CA ALA A 147 49.22 14.70 31.51
C ALA A 147 48.14 14.14 32.47
N GLY A 148 48.19 14.49 33.76
CA GLY A 148 47.25 14.01 34.79
C GLY A 148 45.77 14.16 34.42
N PRO A 149 45.29 15.34 33.96
CA PRO A 149 43.92 15.51 33.47
C PRO A 149 43.58 14.60 32.27
N ALA A 150 44.49 14.45 31.32
CA ALA A 150 44.28 13.59 30.15
C ALA A 150 44.20 12.10 30.51
N ILE A 151 44.96 11.64 31.51
CA ILE A 151 44.87 10.27 32.04
C ILE A 151 43.49 10.04 32.68
N LYS A 152 43.01 10.99 33.51
CA LYS A 152 41.67 10.89 34.14
C LYS A 152 40.54 10.83 33.11
N VAL A 153 40.56 11.69 32.08
CA VAL A 153 39.56 11.66 31.00
C VAL A 153 39.57 10.33 30.25
N ASN A 154 40.75 9.74 30.00
CA ASN A 154 40.85 8.41 29.38
C ASN A 154 40.31 7.28 30.29
N GLU A 155 40.47 7.38 31.61
CA GLU A 155 39.87 6.44 32.56
C GLU A 155 38.35 6.55 32.61
N GLU A 156 37.81 7.77 32.60
CA GLU A 156 36.37 8.04 32.54
C GLU A 156 35.77 7.54 31.22
N LEU A 157 36.45 7.79 30.08
CA LEU A 157 36.04 7.26 28.78
C LEU A 157 36.01 5.73 28.76
N ARG A 158 37.01 5.06 29.36
CA ARG A 158 37.03 3.59 29.50
C ARG A 158 35.98 3.04 30.47
N LYS A 159 35.52 3.83 31.46
CA LYS A 159 34.38 3.48 32.31
C LYS A 159 33.06 3.61 31.53
N LEU A 160 32.89 4.70 30.77
CA LEU A 160 31.72 4.92 29.93
C LEU A 160 31.60 3.86 28.82
N GLN A 161 32.70 3.52 28.14
CA GLN A 161 32.73 2.45 27.12
C GLN A 161 32.30 1.10 27.69
N ARG A 162 32.78 0.72 28.88
CA ARG A 162 32.35 -0.52 29.55
C ARG A 162 30.88 -0.48 29.94
N SER A 163 30.41 0.62 30.53
CA SER A 163 29.00 0.78 30.89
C SER A 163 28.07 0.73 29.68
N LEU A 164 28.49 1.29 28.53
CA LEU A 164 27.73 1.20 27.27
C LEU A 164 27.73 -0.23 26.70
N GLN A 165 28.84 -0.97 26.81
CA GLN A 165 28.92 -2.36 26.38
C GLN A 165 28.06 -3.28 27.26
N GLU A 166 28.12 -3.11 28.59
CA GLU A 166 27.25 -3.81 29.56
C GLU A 166 25.76 -3.51 29.28
N GLN A 167 25.41 -2.25 29.01
CA GLN A 167 24.04 -1.89 28.61
C GLN A 167 23.63 -2.52 27.28
N LYS A 168 24.52 -2.55 26.28
CA LYS A 168 24.27 -3.20 24.99
C LYS A 168 23.95 -4.68 25.17
N GLU A 169 24.76 -5.40 25.94
CA GLU A 169 24.58 -6.83 26.21
C GLU A 169 23.25 -7.09 26.95
N VAL A 170 22.88 -6.24 27.91
CA VAL A 170 21.57 -6.31 28.58
C VAL A 170 20.41 -6.05 27.61
N TYR A 171 20.53 -5.09 26.68
CA TYR A 171 19.48 -4.84 25.69
C TYR A 171 19.39 -5.94 24.64
N GLU A 172 20.51 -6.50 24.17
CA GLU A 172 20.52 -7.63 23.24
C GLU A 172 19.88 -8.88 23.88
N ALA A 173 20.21 -9.18 25.14
CA ALA A 173 19.58 -10.26 25.90
C ALA A 173 18.07 -10.03 26.17
N GLN A 174 17.60 -8.78 26.21
CA GLN A 174 16.17 -8.45 26.31
C GLN A 174 15.46 -8.46 24.95
N LEU A 175 16.17 -8.15 23.86
CA LEU A 175 15.62 -8.11 22.51
C LEU A 175 15.37 -9.52 21.96
N GLN A 176 16.31 -10.45 22.16
CA GLN A 176 16.20 -11.83 21.68
C GLN A 176 14.85 -12.52 22.03
N PRO A 177 14.38 -12.57 23.30
CA PRO A 177 13.10 -13.20 23.62
C PRO A 177 11.88 -12.44 23.06
N LEU A 178 12.02 -11.14 22.75
CA LEU A 178 10.97 -10.37 22.06
C LEU A 178 10.91 -10.73 20.58
N GLU A 179 12.06 -10.90 19.91
CA GLU A 179 12.14 -11.36 18.52
C GLU A 179 11.62 -12.79 18.37
N GLU A 180 12.00 -13.71 19.27
CA GLU A 180 11.49 -15.08 19.30
C GLU A 180 9.97 -15.11 19.50
N LYS A 181 9.45 -14.33 20.45
CA LYS A 181 8.01 -14.21 20.70
C LYS A 181 7.25 -13.63 19.50
N LEU A 182 7.78 -12.59 18.87
CA LEU A 182 7.17 -11.96 17.70
C LEU A 182 7.17 -12.92 16.50
N SER A 183 8.29 -13.63 16.27
CA SER A 183 8.40 -14.69 15.27
C SER A 183 7.35 -15.79 15.46
N LEU A 184 7.18 -16.30 16.68
CA LEU A 184 6.15 -17.30 17.00
C LEU A 184 4.73 -16.77 16.78
N GLN A 185 4.43 -15.54 17.21
CA GLN A 185 3.12 -14.92 17.00
C GLN A 185 2.82 -14.70 15.51
N LEU A 186 3.83 -14.29 14.73
CA LEU A 186 3.71 -14.11 13.29
C LEU A 186 3.49 -15.44 12.57
N GLN A 187 4.23 -16.49 12.94
CA GLN A 187 4.04 -17.84 12.41
C GLN A 187 2.65 -18.40 12.73
N GLU A 188 2.14 -18.19 13.95
CA GLU A 188 0.79 -18.63 14.33
C GLU A 188 -0.30 -17.87 13.56
N ALA A 189 -0.18 -16.54 13.44
CA ALA A 189 -1.13 -15.72 12.68
C ALA A 189 -1.15 -16.13 11.20
N ILE A 190 0.01 -16.26 10.57
CA ILE A 190 0.15 -16.73 9.19
C ILE A 190 -0.47 -18.13 9.02
N ARG A 191 -0.22 -19.06 9.95
CA ARG A 191 -0.78 -20.42 9.91
C ARG A 191 -2.31 -20.43 10.07
N GLY A 192 -2.85 -19.58 10.95
CA GLY A 192 -4.28 -19.37 11.12
C GLY A 192 -4.94 -18.85 9.84
N ASP A 193 -4.44 -17.75 9.30
CA ASP A 193 -4.96 -17.12 8.08
C ASP A 193 -4.91 -18.06 6.87
N PHE A 194 -3.81 -18.81 6.69
CA PHE A 194 -3.73 -19.82 5.62
C PHE A 194 -4.69 -20.98 5.84
N ARG A 195 -4.88 -21.46 7.07
CA ARG A 195 -5.84 -22.53 7.40
C ARG A 195 -7.26 -22.08 7.10
N ASP A 196 -7.66 -20.89 7.52
CA ASP A 196 -9.01 -20.37 7.29
C ASP A 196 -9.27 -20.08 5.82
N ARG A 197 -8.27 -19.55 5.10
CA ARG A 197 -8.36 -19.35 3.65
C ARG A 197 -8.44 -20.67 2.87
N ALA A 198 -7.69 -21.69 3.28
CA ALA A 198 -7.77 -23.03 2.71
C ALA A 198 -9.14 -23.68 2.98
N LEU A 199 -9.64 -23.61 4.23
CA LEU A 199 -10.98 -24.10 4.59
C LEU A 199 -12.08 -23.34 3.83
N SER A 200 -11.93 -22.04 3.62
CA SER A 200 -12.87 -21.24 2.81
C SER A 200 -12.86 -21.67 1.34
N LEU A 201 -11.68 -21.95 0.75
CA LEU A 201 -11.57 -22.47 -0.61
C LEU A 201 -12.18 -23.86 -0.75
N VAL A 202 -11.91 -24.77 0.18
CA VAL A 202 -12.50 -26.11 0.21
C VAL A 202 -14.02 -26.03 0.36
N LYS A 203 -14.54 -25.24 1.31
CA LYS A 203 -15.99 -25.02 1.48
C LYS A 203 -16.65 -24.45 0.21
N LYS A 204 -15.96 -23.56 -0.52
CA LYS A 204 -16.45 -23.04 -1.80
C LYS A 204 -16.49 -24.14 -2.87
N ARG A 205 -15.42 -24.92 -3.04
CA ARG A 205 -15.38 -26.03 -4.00
C ARG A 205 -16.40 -27.12 -3.71
N VAL A 206 -16.52 -27.54 -2.45
CA VAL A 206 -17.53 -28.51 -2.02
C VAL A 206 -18.95 -27.99 -2.27
N ARG A 207 -19.22 -26.69 -2.11
CA ARG A 207 -20.51 -26.10 -2.45
C ARG A 207 -20.78 -26.12 -3.96
N GLU A 208 -19.79 -25.77 -4.78
CA GLU A 208 -19.88 -25.85 -6.25
C GLU A 208 -20.19 -27.30 -6.69
N GLU A 209 -19.42 -28.27 -6.18
CA GLU A 209 -19.57 -29.69 -6.49
C GLU A 209 -20.91 -30.30 -6.00
N ILE A 210 -21.39 -29.90 -4.82
CA ILE A 210 -22.71 -30.31 -4.31
C ILE A 210 -23.82 -29.73 -5.20
N VAL A 211 -23.74 -28.46 -5.60
CA VAL A 211 -24.73 -27.84 -6.51
C VAL A 211 -24.73 -28.55 -7.87
N ASP A 212 -23.57 -28.83 -8.44
CA ASP A 212 -23.46 -29.55 -9.71
C ASP A 212 -23.96 -31.01 -9.61
N SER A 213 -23.73 -31.68 -8.49
CA SER A 213 -24.19 -33.05 -8.24
C SER A 213 -25.71 -33.10 -8.05
N ILE A 214 -26.26 -32.20 -7.24
CA ILE A 214 -27.71 -32.04 -7.06
C ILE A 214 -28.38 -31.69 -8.40
N ASN A 215 -27.80 -30.77 -9.18
CA ASN A 215 -28.34 -30.42 -10.49
C ASN A 215 -28.37 -31.64 -11.42
N LYS A 216 -27.31 -32.45 -11.49
CA LYS A 216 -27.28 -33.68 -12.30
C LYS A 216 -28.35 -34.67 -11.85
N GLU A 217 -28.45 -34.93 -10.55
CA GLU A 217 -29.44 -35.87 -10.00
C GLU A 217 -30.88 -35.40 -10.22
N LEU A 218 -31.15 -34.10 -10.05
CA LEU A 218 -32.46 -33.51 -10.36
C LEU A 218 -32.82 -33.63 -11.85
N HIS A 219 -31.87 -33.47 -12.78
CA HIS A 219 -32.12 -33.70 -14.22
C HIS A 219 -32.35 -35.18 -14.58
N LEU A 220 -31.95 -36.13 -13.72
CA LEU A 220 -32.26 -37.55 -13.89
C LEU A 220 -33.61 -37.92 -13.27
N GLN A 221 -33.97 -37.31 -12.14
CA GLN A 221 -35.20 -37.61 -11.40
C GLN A 221 -36.43 -36.84 -11.89
N ILE A 222 -36.26 -35.63 -12.45
CA ILE A 222 -37.36 -34.82 -12.97
C ILE A 222 -37.54 -35.10 -14.47
N PRO A 223 -38.71 -35.62 -14.91
CA PRO A 223 -39.00 -35.82 -16.33
C PRO A 223 -38.88 -34.52 -17.13
N LEU A 224 -38.34 -34.61 -18.36
CA LEU A 224 -38.15 -33.47 -19.26
C LEU A 224 -39.47 -32.73 -19.54
N GLU A 225 -40.59 -33.45 -19.54
CA GLU A 225 -41.94 -32.91 -19.71
C GLU A 225 -42.29 -31.87 -18.64
N LEU A 226 -41.86 -32.06 -17.39
CA LEU A 226 -42.11 -31.11 -16.30
C LEU A 226 -41.21 -29.87 -16.40
N HIS A 227 -39.98 -30.02 -16.90
CA HIS A 227 -39.11 -28.88 -17.23
C HIS A 227 -39.72 -28.03 -18.36
N ASP A 228 -40.18 -28.69 -19.42
CA ASP A 228 -40.88 -28.07 -20.54
C ASP A 228 -42.17 -27.35 -20.10
N GLN A 229 -42.98 -27.98 -19.26
CA GLN A 229 -44.18 -27.36 -18.69
C GLN A 229 -43.83 -26.13 -17.83
N THR A 230 -42.80 -26.24 -16.98
CA THR A 230 -42.35 -25.12 -16.14
C THR A 230 -41.85 -23.95 -16.99
N ALA A 231 -41.08 -24.22 -18.04
CA ALA A 231 -40.63 -23.20 -18.99
C ALA A 231 -41.80 -22.55 -19.75
N LYS A 232 -42.79 -23.34 -20.19
CA LYS A 232 -44.03 -22.85 -20.83
C LYS A 232 -44.84 -21.97 -19.87
N HIS A 233 -45.05 -22.40 -18.63
CA HIS A 233 -45.75 -21.60 -17.61
C HIS A 233 -45.00 -20.30 -17.27
N GLN A 234 -43.67 -20.33 -17.17
CA GLN A 234 -42.88 -19.10 -17.00
C GLN A 234 -43.04 -18.16 -18.19
N SER A 235 -43.01 -18.67 -19.43
CA SER A 235 -43.27 -17.86 -20.64
C SER A 235 -44.67 -17.24 -20.62
N GLN A 236 -45.70 -18.00 -20.25
CA GLN A 236 -47.08 -17.51 -20.11
C GLN A 236 -47.20 -16.44 -19.00
N MET A 237 -46.54 -16.62 -17.85
CA MET A 237 -46.51 -15.62 -16.78
C MET A 237 -45.77 -14.35 -17.21
N LEU A 238 -44.71 -14.46 -18.02
CA LEU A 238 -44.03 -13.32 -18.62
C LEU A 238 -44.95 -12.58 -19.60
N GLU A 239 -45.65 -13.31 -20.47
CA GLU A 239 -46.61 -12.75 -21.43
C GLU A 239 -47.76 -12.01 -20.72
N VAL A 240 -48.39 -12.62 -19.71
CA VAL A 240 -49.43 -12.00 -18.89
C VAL A 240 -48.89 -10.77 -18.15
N SER A 241 -47.70 -10.86 -17.55
CA SER A 241 -47.05 -9.72 -16.89
C SER A 241 -46.77 -8.56 -17.86
N ASN A 242 -46.36 -8.87 -19.10
CA ASN A 242 -46.11 -7.87 -20.14
C ASN A 242 -47.42 -7.27 -20.65
N SER A 243 -48.48 -8.08 -20.79
CA SER A 243 -49.83 -7.63 -21.19
C SER A 243 -50.46 -6.69 -20.15
N ILE A 244 -50.35 -7.01 -18.86
CA ILE A 244 -50.80 -6.14 -17.76
C ILE A 244 -50.00 -4.83 -17.77
N HIS A 245 -48.67 -4.88 -17.86
CA HIS A 245 -47.87 -3.66 -17.91
C HIS A 245 -48.18 -2.79 -19.14
N ASN A 246 -48.35 -3.41 -20.32
CA ASN A 246 -48.64 -2.69 -21.55
C ASN A 246 -50.06 -2.13 -21.60
N SER A 247 -51.05 -2.82 -21.02
CA SER A 247 -52.41 -2.29 -20.89
C SER A 247 -52.49 -1.15 -19.88
N GLU A 248 -51.76 -1.22 -18.77
CA GLU A 248 -51.63 -0.09 -17.83
C GLU A 248 -50.89 1.10 -18.46
N ALA A 249 -49.76 0.87 -19.14
CA ALA A 249 -49.01 1.92 -19.84
C ALA A 249 -49.88 2.61 -20.91
N ARG A 250 -50.63 1.83 -21.70
CA ARG A 250 -51.63 2.36 -22.66
C ARG A 250 -52.71 3.18 -21.96
N ALA A 251 -53.28 2.69 -20.85
CA ALA A 251 -54.31 3.41 -20.10
C ALA A 251 -53.80 4.77 -19.62
N ARG A 252 -52.59 4.84 -19.06
CA ARG A 252 -51.95 6.10 -18.67
C ARG A 252 -51.62 6.99 -19.89
N ASN A 253 -51.20 6.42 -21.01
CA ASN A 253 -50.97 7.17 -22.25
C ASN A 253 -52.25 7.79 -22.83
N THR A 254 -53.45 7.27 -22.52
CA THR A 254 -54.71 7.92 -22.95
C THR A 254 -54.94 9.27 -22.28
N THR A 255 -54.31 9.56 -21.13
CA THR A 255 -54.44 10.85 -20.46
C THR A 255 -53.49 11.91 -20.98
N VAL A 256 -52.59 11.56 -21.91
CA VAL A 256 -51.63 12.50 -22.52
C VAL A 256 -52.36 13.52 -23.40
N ARG A 257 -52.27 14.80 -23.03
CA ARG A 257 -52.97 15.93 -23.68
C ARG A 257 -52.04 16.82 -24.49
N THR A 258 -50.78 16.96 -24.11
CA THR A 258 -49.81 17.82 -24.81
C THR A 258 -48.63 17.05 -25.40
N ALA A 259 -48.03 17.59 -26.45
CA ALA A 259 -46.93 16.96 -27.16
C ALA A 259 -45.65 16.73 -26.33
N ASN A 260 -45.48 17.52 -25.26
CA ASN A 260 -44.29 17.51 -24.40
C ASN A 260 -44.45 16.62 -23.16
N GLU A 261 -45.64 16.08 -22.91
CA GLU A 261 -45.89 15.14 -21.81
C GLU A 261 -45.13 13.82 -22.02
N HIS A 262 -44.78 13.18 -20.90
CA HIS A 262 -44.04 11.93 -20.89
C HIS A 262 -44.94 10.75 -21.30
N ILE A 263 -44.46 9.94 -22.25
CA ILE A 263 -45.11 8.69 -22.66
C ILE A 263 -44.60 7.55 -21.79
N HIS A 264 -45.51 6.78 -21.19
CA HIS A 264 -45.16 5.52 -20.54
C HIS A 264 -44.76 4.47 -21.57
N GLN A 265 -43.57 3.90 -21.36
CA GLN A 265 -42.95 2.93 -22.26
C GLN A 265 -43.71 1.59 -22.23
N LEU A 266 -43.81 0.94 -23.39
CA LEU A 266 -44.31 -0.43 -23.49
C LEU A 266 -43.12 -1.41 -23.46
N TRP A 267 -43.32 -2.60 -22.90
CA TRP A 267 -42.37 -3.71 -22.96
C TRP A 267 -42.57 -4.55 -24.22
N LEU A 268 -41.47 -5.05 -24.75
CA LEU A 268 -41.47 -5.98 -25.89
C LEU A 268 -42.01 -7.35 -25.46
N PRO A 269 -42.71 -8.12 -26.33
CA PRO A 269 -43.29 -9.41 -25.95
C PRO A 269 -42.28 -10.37 -25.32
N SER A 270 -41.06 -10.42 -25.84
CA SER A 270 -40.01 -11.37 -25.43
C SER A 270 -39.14 -10.91 -24.25
N VAL A 271 -39.22 -9.64 -23.81
CA VAL A 271 -38.28 -9.07 -22.81
C VAL A 271 -39.00 -8.03 -21.95
N LYS A 272 -38.84 -8.10 -20.61
CA LYS A 272 -39.30 -7.05 -19.66
C LYS A 272 -38.47 -5.75 -19.75
N LYS A 273 -38.28 -5.24 -20.96
CA LYS A 273 -37.55 -4.01 -21.30
C LYS A 273 -38.25 -3.34 -22.48
N ALA A 274 -38.30 -2.01 -22.46
CA ALA A 274 -38.73 -1.24 -23.61
C ALA A 274 -37.70 -1.28 -24.74
N HIS A 275 -38.15 -1.02 -25.96
CA HIS A 275 -37.24 -0.85 -27.10
C HIS A 275 -36.29 0.35 -26.88
N SER A 276 -35.01 0.21 -27.22
CA SER A 276 -33.98 1.23 -26.95
C SER A 276 -34.25 2.58 -27.64
N LYS A 277 -34.96 2.57 -28.76
CA LYS A 277 -35.39 3.77 -29.51
C LYS A 277 -36.78 4.28 -29.11
N PHE A 278 -37.41 3.79 -28.04
CA PHE A 278 -38.76 4.24 -27.65
C PHE A 278 -38.74 5.74 -27.27
N PRO A 279 -39.64 6.57 -27.83
CA PRO A 279 -39.62 8.01 -27.61
C PRO A 279 -40.11 8.37 -26.19
N PRO A 280 -39.44 9.30 -25.47
CA PRO A 280 -39.87 9.71 -24.13
C PRO A 280 -41.10 10.65 -24.15
N THR A 281 -41.39 11.32 -25.26
CA THR A 281 -42.49 12.27 -25.45
C THR A 281 -43.06 12.15 -26.87
N VAL A 282 -44.29 12.64 -27.09
CA VAL A 282 -44.94 12.61 -28.42
C VAL A 282 -44.16 13.47 -29.42
N ARG A 283 -43.61 14.60 -28.95
CA ARG A 283 -42.69 15.43 -29.74
C ARG A 283 -41.42 14.70 -30.16
N ALA A 284 -40.81 13.93 -29.27
CA ALA A 284 -39.62 13.14 -29.60
C ALA A 284 -39.91 11.98 -30.58
N LEU A 285 -41.16 11.55 -30.71
CA LEU A 285 -41.58 10.66 -31.81
C LEU A 285 -41.71 11.44 -33.13
N ALA A 286 -42.25 12.65 -33.10
CA ALA A 286 -42.41 13.52 -34.27
C ALA A 286 -41.07 13.96 -34.90
N GLU A 287 -39.98 13.93 -34.12
CA GLU A 287 -38.62 14.27 -34.56
C GLU A 287 -37.81 13.05 -35.08
N LYS A 288 -38.40 11.83 -35.12
CA LYS A 288 -37.72 10.61 -35.60
C LYS A 288 -37.74 10.46 -37.13
N SER A 289 -36.72 9.78 -37.66
CA SER A 289 -36.68 9.36 -39.06
C SER A 289 -37.70 8.25 -39.35
N ALA A 290 -38.07 8.09 -40.62
CA ALA A 290 -38.96 7.01 -41.05
C ALA A 290 -38.42 5.62 -40.70
N GLU A 291 -37.10 5.40 -40.88
CA GLU A 291 -36.39 4.18 -40.47
C GLU A 291 -36.56 3.86 -38.99
N ASP A 292 -36.51 4.88 -38.12
CA ASP A 292 -36.68 4.73 -36.68
C ASP A 292 -38.12 4.33 -36.31
N VAL A 293 -39.10 4.84 -37.04
CA VAL A 293 -40.53 4.48 -36.89
C VAL A 293 -40.77 3.07 -37.40
N ASP A 294 -40.26 2.71 -38.58
CA ASP A 294 -40.39 1.34 -39.13
C ASP A 294 -39.71 0.29 -38.24
N LEU A 295 -38.56 0.60 -37.65
CA LEU A 295 -37.93 -0.26 -36.63
C LEU A 295 -38.80 -0.42 -35.37
N LEU A 296 -39.49 0.63 -34.92
CA LEU A 296 -40.42 0.54 -33.79
C LEU A 296 -41.65 -0.30 -34.15
N LEU A 297 -42.25 -0.09 -35.34
CA LEU A 297 -43.40 -0.87 -35.81
C LEU A 297 -43.06 -2.36 -35.90
N GLY A 298 -41.91 -2.70 -36.49
CA GLY A 298 -41.40 -4.07 -36.55
C GLY A 298 -41.15 -4.67 -35.15
N ALA A 299 -40.51 -3.91 -34.25
CA ALA A 299 -40.21 -4.40 -32.89
C ALA A 299 -41.47 -4.71 -32.05
N TYR A 300 -42.58 -4.00 -32.28
CA TYR A 300 -43.87 -4.24 -31.62
C TYR A 300 -44.83 -5.12 -32.44
N ASN A 301 -44.38 -5.70 -33.57
CA ASN A 301 -45.19 -6.51 -34.50
C ASN A 301 -46.48 -5.81 -34.98
N ILE A 302 -46.40 -4.50 -35.24
CA ILE A 302 -47.54 -3.69 -35.68
C ILE A 302 -47.64 -3.77 -37.21
N THR A 303 -48.62 -4.52 -37.70
CA THR A 303 -48.86 -4.71 -39.14
C THR A 303 -49.55 -3.49 -39.76
N MET A 304 -48.84 -2.75 -40.62
CA MET A 304 -49.43 -1.72 -41.48
C MET A 304 -49.89 -2.33 -42.81
N HIS A 305 -51.00 -1.85 -43.34
CA HIS A 305 -51.35 -2.04 -44.74
C HIS A 305 -50.63 -0.97 -45.57
N HIS A 306 -49.56 -1.34 -46.27
CA HIS A 306 -48.91 -0.42 -47.21
C HIS A 306 -49.84 -0.18 -48.41
N HIS A 307 -50.26 1.07 -48.57
CA HIS A 307 -50.93 1.55 -49.78
C HIS A 307 -49.87 2.16 -50.69
N SER A 308 -49.59 1.51 -51.82
CA SER A 308 -48.50 1.85 -52.76
C SER A 308 -48.57 3.25 -53.36
N ASP A 309 -49.74 3.88 -53.33
CA ASP A 309 -50.06 5.05 -54.15
C ASP A 309 -50.02 6.37 -53.35
N LYS A 310 -49.50 6.34 -52.11
CA LYS A 310 -49.40 7.51 -51.22
C LYS A 310 -48.01 8.14 -51.26
N GLU A 311 -47.97 9.47 -51.20
CA GLU A 311 -46.75 10.26 -50.98
C GLU A 311 -45.99 9.77 -49.73
N PRO A 312 -44.64 9.66 -49.76
CA PRO A 312 -43.85 9.10 -48.64
C PRO A 312 -43.98 9.91 -47.34
N SER A 313 -44.25 11.22 -47.45
CA SER A 313 -44.55 12.09 -46.30
C SER A 313 -45.89 11.75 -45.62
N ALA A 314 -46.89 11.36 -46.43
CA ALA A 314 -48.18 10.91 -45.93
C ALA A 314 -48.07 9.52 -45.29
N GLU A 315 -47.30 8.61 -45.89
CA GLU A 315 -47.05 7.27 -45.33
C GLU A 315 -46.37 7.33 -43.95
N LEU A 316 -45.33 8.17 -43.79
CA LEU A 316 -44.69 8.38 -42.48
C LEU A 316 -45.69 8.88 -41.43
N THR A 317 -46.53 9.83 -41.80
CA THR A 317 -47.54 10.41 -40.90
C THR A 317 -48.60 9.37 -40.50
N GLU A 318 -49.01 8.50 -41.43
CA GLU A 318 -49.92 7.38 -41.18
C GLU A 318 -49.29 6.33 -40.24
N LYS A 319 -48.05 5.92 -40.51
CA LYS A 319 -47.24 5.03 -39.66
C LYS A 319 -47.13 5.54 -38.22
N MET A 320 -46.79 6.83 -38.06
CA MET A 320 -46.70 7.48 -36.75
C MET A 320 -48.06 7.56 -36.03
N ASN A 321 -49.13 7.92 -36.73
CA ASN A 321 -50.48 8.00 -36.15
C ASN A 321 -50.98 6.63 -35.68
N HIS A 322 -50.70 5.56 -36.44
CA HIS A 322 -51.06 4.21 -36.03
C HIS A 322 -50.17 3.72 -34.86
N PHE A 323 -48.88 4.07 -34.81
CA PHE A 323 -48.06 3.82 -33.60
C PHE A 323 -48.60 4.55 -32.37
N LEU A 324 -48.97 5.83 -32.49
CA LEU A 324 -49.60 6.61 -31.41
C LEU A 324 -50.89 5.95 -30.90
N ASN A 325 -51.75 5.49 -31.82
CA ASN A 325 -52.94 4.73 -31.48
C ASN A 325 -52.61 3.41 -30.76
N PHE A 326 -51.60 2.66 -31.20
CA PHE A 326 -51.15 1.41 -30.55
C PHE A 326 -50.62 1.62 -29.13
N ILE A 327 -49.92 2.73 -28.85
CA ILE A 327 -49.46 3.06 -27.49
C ILE A 327 -50.54 3.71 -26.63
N GLY A 328 -51.75 3.95 -27.15
CA GLY A 328 -52.89 4.51 -26.43
C GLY A 328 -52.96 6.05 -26.42
N VAL A 329 -52.11 6.76 -27.16
CA VAL A 329 -52.12 8.23 -27.22
C VAL A 329 -53.21 8.70 -28.19
N ARG A 330 -54.10 9.59 -27.73
CA ARG A 330 -55.23 10.13 -28.52
C ARG A 330 -54.87 11.30 -29.46
N LEU A 331 -53.64 11.77 -29.39
CA LEU A 331 -53.14 12.87 -30.21
C LEU A 331 -52.86 12.38 -31.63
N ARG A 332 -53.19 13.19 -32.64
CA ARG A 332 -52.86 12.92 -34.04
C ARG A 332 -51.87 13.93 -34.58
N VAL A 333 -50.93 13.41 -35.35
CA VAL A 333 -49.98 14.15 -36.15
C VAL A 333 -50.66 14.50 -37.46
N VAL A 334 -50.88 15.80 -37.70
CA VAL A 334 -51.45 16.30 -38.96
C VAL A 334 -50.30 16.80 -39.84
N PRO A 335 -50.22 16.36 -41.11
CA PRO A 335 -49.20 16.89 -42.02
C PRO A 335 -49.58 18.33 -42.37
N THR A 336 -48.82 19.30 -41.85
CA THR A 336 -48.96 20.69 -42.28
C THR A 336 -48.45 20.82 -43.71
N PRO A 337 -49.24 21.37 -44.66
CA PRO A 337 -48.70 21.70 -45.97
C PRO A 337 -47.57 22.72 -45.76
N SER A 338 -46.36 22.39 -46.20
CA SER A 338 -45.22 23.29 -46.06
C SER A 338 -45.40 24.45 -47.03
N THR A 339 -45.99 25.56 -46.56
CA THR A 339 -46.13 26.83 -47.30
C THR A 339 -44.79 27.55 -47.38
N GLY A 340 -43.75 26.84 -47.83
CA GLY A 340 -42.38 27.30 -47.93
C GLY A 340 -42.14 27.99 -49.26
N LYS A 341 -42.22 29.33 -49.27
CA LYS A 341 -41.57 30.12 -50.32
C LYS A 341 -40.05 29.97 -50.15
N GLU A 342 -39.45 29.23 -51.08
CA GLU A 342 -38.04 29.10 -51.43
C GLU A 342 -36.96 29.17 -50.32
N GLY A 343 -36.19 28.08 -50.18
CA GLY A 343 -34.76 28.15 -49.85
C GLY A 343 -34.30 27.72 -48.45
N LYS A 344 -35.19 27.49 -47.47
CA LYS A 344 -34.79 26.96 -46.15
C LYS A 344 -35.33 25.56 -45.90
N LYS A 345 -34.45 24.68 -45.41
CA LYS A 345 -34.70 23.26 -45.13
C LYS A 345 -36.01 23.09 -44.35
N SER A 346 -36.93 22.33 -44.92
CA SER A 346 -38.29 22.12 -44.44
C SER A 346 -38.31 21.29 -43.14
N SER A 347 -38.13 21.96 -42.01
CA SER A 347 -38.55 21.40 -40.71
C SER A 347 -40.08 21.34 -40.71
N SER A 348 -40.62 20.17 -41.04
CA SER A 348 -42.06 19.92 -41.05
C SER A 348 -42.61 20.17 -39.65
N THR A 349 -43.35 21.26 -39.48
CA THR A 349 -43.85 21.68 -38.17
C THR A 349 -45.13 20.90 -37.88
N LEU A 350 -44.95 19.67 -37.42
CA LEU A 350 -46.06 18.75 -37.13
C LEU A 350 -46.97 19.33 -36.06
N VAL A 351 -48.16 19.77 -36.48
CA VAL A 351 -49.22 20.23 -35.57
C VAL A 351 -49.88 19.01 -34.97
N ILE A 352 -49.74 18.89 -33.66
CA ILE A 352 -50.32 17.81 -32.87
C ILE A 352 -51.66 18.29 -32.35
N SER A 353 -52.73 17.76 -32.91
CA SER A 353 -54.11 18.09 -32.51
C SER A 353 -54.69 16.99 -31.63
N ALA A 354 -55.43 17.37 -30.60
CA ALA A 354 -56.25 16.45 -29.83
C ALA A 354 -57.55 16.18 -30.60
N CYS A 355 -57.89 14.90 -30.80
CA CYS A 355 -59.25 14.54 -31.18
C CYS A 355 -60.19 14.87 -30.02
N GLN A 356 -61.11 15.83 -30.24
CA GLN A 356 -62.25 16.10 -29.37
C GLN A 356 -63.31 14.99 -29.51
#